data_AF-A0AAD1JCF9-F1
#
_entry.id   AF-A0AAD1JCF9-F1
#
_cell.length_a   1.000
_cell.length_b   1.000
_cell.length_c   1.000
_cell.angle_alpha   90.00
_cell.angle_beta   90.00
_cell.angle_gamma   90.00
#
_symmetry.space_group_name_H-M   'P 1'
#
loop_
_entity.id
_entity.type
_entity.pdbx_description
1 polymer ?
#
loop_
_entity_poly.entity_id
_entity_poly.type
_entity_poly.pdbx_seq_one_letter_code
_entity_poly.pdbx_strand_id
1 'polypeptide(L)'
;MLIVVASYMLLFLFFPQKAILALQEFFHLLIKIAPILAVVVLINALINFFIDPKTLAKHLSREGGIKAWTIALFAGILSHGPMYAWYPLIDDLKKKGLRDSLIALFFYARAVKLPLLPLMVHYFGLTFTIVLNIYIIIGALLQGMIVERIENE
;
A
#
# COMPACT_ATOMS: atom_id res chain seq x y z
N MET A 1 -6.35 -13.23 -18.47
CA MET A 1 -7.54 -12.74 -19.21
C MET A 1 -8.07 -13.78 -20.18
N LEU A 2 -7.29 -14.24 -21.18
CA LEU A 2 -7.76 -15.25 -22.16
C LEU A 2 -8.29 -16.55 -21.53
N ILE A 3 -7.63 -17.06 -20.50
CA ILE A 3 -8.05 -18.26 -19.77
C ILE A 3 -9.44 -18.09 -19.12
N VAL A 4 -9.74 -16.90 -18.58
CA VAL A 4 -11.03 -16.59 -17.94
C VAL A 4 -12.14 -16.53 -18.98
N VAL A 5 -11.86 -15.93 -20.14
CA VAL A 5 -12.81 -15.89 -21.24
C VAL A 5 -13.09 -17.30 -21.77
N ALA A 6 -12.03 -18.10 -21.98
CA ALA A 6 -12.16 -19.49 -22.42
C ALA A 6 -12.94 -20.35 -21.42
N SER A 7 -12.72 -20.18 -20.11
CA SER A 7 -13.47 -20.92 -19.08
C SER A 7 -14.96 -20.56 -19.07
N TYR A 8 -15.30 -19.28 -19.28
CA TYR A 8 -16.70 -18.85 -19.38
C TYR A 8 -17.38 -19.37 -20.67
N MET A 9 -16.67 -19.39 -21.80
CA MET A 9 -17.18 -19.99 -23.04
C MET A 9 -17.45 -21.49 -22.86
N LEU A 10 -16.52 -22.24 -22.28
CA LEU A 10 -16.70 -23.67 -22.00
C LEU A 10 -17.88 -23.90 -21.04
N LEU A 11 -17.99 -23.13 -19.95
CA LEU A 11 -19.12 -23.19 -19.03
C LEU A 11 -20.45 -22.91 -19.73
N PHE A 12 -20.49 -21.96 -20.66
CA PHE A 12 -21.70 -21.61 -21.40
C PHE A 12 -22.13 -22.75 -22.34
N LEU A 13 -21.18 -23.44 -22.98
CA LEU A 13 -21.44 -24.57 -23.87
C LEU A 13 -21.98 -25.80 -23.13
N PHE A 14 -21.41 -26.13 -21.96
CA PHE A 14 -21.79 -27.35 -21.22
C PHE A 14 -22.87 -27.12 -20.15
N PHE A 15 -22.93 -25.93 -19.55
CA PHE A 15 -23.83 -25.59 -18.44
C PHE A 15 -24.32 -24.12 -18.53
N PRO A 16 -25.14 -23.77 -19.55
CA PRO A 16 -25.52 -22.38 -19.83
C PRO A 16 -26.19 -21.69 -18.63
N GLN A 17 -27.02 -22.40 -17.88
CA GLN A 17 -27.68 -21.87 -16.68
C GLN A 17 -26.67 -21.47 -15.59
N LYS A 18 -25.64 -22.30 -15.35
CA LYS A 18 -24.59 -21.99 -14.37
C LYS A 18 -23.71 -20.83 -14.85
N ALA A 19 -23.44 -20.76 -16.15
CA ALA A 19 -22.68 -19.66 -16.73
C ALA A 19 -23.41 -18.32 -16.58
N ILE A 20 -24.73 -18.29 -16.80
CA ILE A 20 -25.56 -17.09 -16.62
C ILE A 20 -25.59 -16.67 -15.15
N LEU A 21 -25.79 -17.61 -14.21
CA LEU A 21 -25.77 -17.32 -12.77
C LEU A 21 -24.42 -16.76 -12.34
N ALA A 22 -23.30 -17.36 -12.78
CA ALA A 22 -21.96 -16.86 -12.48
C ALA A 22 -21.74 -15.44 -13.02
N LEU A 23 -22.24 -15.14 -14.22
CA LEU A 23 -22.14 -13.81 -14.82
C LEU A 23 -23.00 -12.78 -14.06
N GLN A 24 -24.20 -13.16 -13.62
CA GLN A 24 -25.07 -12.31 -12.81
C GLN A 24 -24.42 -11.97 -11.46
N GLU A 25 -23.85 -12.97 -10.78
CA GLU A 25 -23.11 -12.77 -9.53
C GLU A 25 -21.88 -11.88 -9.74
N PHE A 26 -21.15 -12.06 -10.85
CA PHE A 26 -20.04 -11.18 -11.22
C PHE A 26 -20.49 -9.72 -11.34
N PHE A 27 -21.57 -9.44 -12.10
CA PHE A 27 -22.07 -8.07 -12.26
C PHE A 27 -22.63 -7.49 -10.96
N HIS A 28 -23.32 -8.30 -10.17
CA HIS A 28 -23.83 -7.91 -8.87
C HIS A 28 -22.69 -7.49 -7.93
N LEU A 29 -21.62 -8.30 -7.85
CA LEU A 29 -20.42 -7.95 -7.09
C LEU A 29 -19.71 -6.72 -7.65
N LEU A 30 -19.57 -6.62 -8.98
CA LEU A 30 -18.94 -5.48 -9.63
C LEU A 30 -19.65 -4.16 -9.29
N ILE A 31 -20.98 -4.12 -9.39
CA ILE A 31 -21.78 -2.94 -9.06
C ILE A 31 -21.65 -2.60 -7.57
N LYS A 32 -21.66 -3.62 -6.70
CA LYS A 32 -21.51 -3.44 -5.25
C LYS A 32 -20.17 -2.81 -4.87
N ILE A 33 -19.07 -3.18 -5.54
CA ILE A 33 -17.73 -2.64 -5.24
C ILE A 33 -17.34 -1.41 -6.07
N ALA A 34 -17.99 -1.16 -7.20
CA ALA A 34 -17.72 -0.01 -8.07
C ALA A 34 -17.66 1.35 -7.33
N PRO A 35 -18.61 1.71 -6.43
CA PRO A 35 -18.52 2.99 -5.71
C PRO A 35 -17.30 3.03 -4.77
N ILE A 36 -16.93 1.91 -4.17
CA ILE A 36 -15.74 1.82 -3.30
C ILE A 36 -14.48 1.98 -4.15
N LEU A 37 -14.42 1.34 -5.32
CA LEU A 37 -13.32 1.53 -6.26
C LEU A 37 -13.21 2.97 -6.75
N ALA A 38 -14.33 3.66 -6.97
CA ALA A 38 -14.31 5.09 -7.30
C ALA A 38 -13.68 5.92 -6.17
N VAL A 39 -14.00 5.62 -4.91
CA VAL A 39 -13.35 6.25 -3.74
C VAL A 39 -11.86 5.93 -3.68
N VAL A 40 -11.47 4.67 -3.91
CA VAL A 40 -10.05 4.25 -3.98
C VAL A 40 -9.30 5.05 -5.05
N VAL A 41 -9.88 5.18 -6.25
CA VAL A 41 -9.29 5.95 -7.36
C VAL A 41 -9.17 7.42 -7.00
N LEU A 42 -10.19 8.00 -6.36
CA LEU A 42 -10.17 9.38 -5.90
C LEU A 42 -9.06 9.62 -4.87
N ILE A 43 -8.97 8.78 -3.83
CA ILE A 43 -7.91 8.87 -2.82
C ILE A 43 -6.53 8.75 -3.48
N ASN A 44 -6.36 7.79 -4.39
CA ASN A 44 -5.12 7.63 -5.14
C ASN A 44 -4.78 8.87 -5.99
N ALA A 45 -5.77 9.49 -6.64
CA ALA A 45 -5.58 10.70 -7.43
C ALA A 45 -5.15 11.88 -6.54
N LEU A 46 -5.81 12.08 -5.40
CA LEU A 46 -5.45 13.12 -4.42
C LEU A 46 -4.02 12.94 -3.91
N ILE A 47 -3.68 11.72 -3.50
CA ILE A 47 -2.33 11.36 -3.08
C ILE A 47 -1.30 11.70 -4.16
N ASN A 48 -1.51 11.25 -5.39
CA ASN A 48 -0.53 11.47 -6.47
C ASN A 48 -0.42 12.95 -6.86
N PHE A 49 -1.48 13.74 -6.63
CA PHE A 49 -1.46 15.18 -6.86
C PHE A 49 -0.69 15.94 -5.75
N PHE A 50 -0.86 15.56 -4.48
CA PHE A 50 -0.25 16.27 -3.35
C PHE A 50 1.13 15.74 -2.95
N ILE A 51 1.45 14.48 -3.24
CA ILE A 51 2.66 13.82 -2.75
C ILE A 51 3.61 13.56 -3.94
N ASP A 52 4.64 14.39 -4.04
CA ASP A 52 5.77 14.15 -4.93
C ASP A 52 6.81 13.26 -4.21
N PRO A 53 7.13 12.06 -4.74
CA PRO A 53 8.14 11.17 -4.17
C PRO A 53 9.49 11.84 -3.94
N LYS A 54 9.91 12.76 -4.82
CA LYS A 54 11.21 13.45 -4.69
C LYS A 54 11.19 14.40 -3.49
N THR A 55 10.09 15.12 -3.30
CA THR A 55 9.91 16.04 -2.18
C THR A 55 9.81 15.29 -0.86
N LEU A 56 9.07 14.18 -0.82
CA LEU A 56 8.96 13.34 0.38
C LEU A 56 10.31 12.71 0.76
N ALA A 57 11.03 12.17 -0.24
CA ALA A 57 12.38 11.63 -0.10
C ALA A 57 13.35 12.66 0.52
N LYS A 58 13.37 13.91 0.02
CA LYS A 58 14.26 14.97 0.55
C LYS A 58 14.08 15.29 2.04
N HIS A 59 12.89 15.07 2.61
CA HIS A 59 12.64 15.35 4.02
C HIS A 59 13.21 14.26 4.95
N LEU A 60 13.38 13.03 4.46
CA LEU A 60 13.91 11.91 5.25
C LEU A 60 15.34 12.13 5.75
N SER A 61 16.20 12.82 4.99
CA SER A 61 17.62 13.01 5.33
C SER A 61 17.94 14.32 6.05
N ARG A 62 16.95 15.18 6.29
CA ARG A 62 17.18 16.54 6.81
C ARG A 62 17.20 16.63 8.33
N GLU A 63 16.51 15.73 9.00
CA GLU A 63 16.27 15.79 10.44
C GLU A 63 17.01 14.66 11.16
N GLY A 64 17.41 14.91 12.41
CA GLY A 64 18.07 13.94 13.28
C GLY A 64 17.17 13.46 14.43
N GLY A 65 17.59 12.37 15.08
CA GLY A 65 16.92 11.85 16.28
C GLY A 65 15.47 11.45 16.05
N ILE A 66 14.60 11.67 17.05
CA ILE A 66 13.19 11.22 17.03
C ILE A 66 12.36 11.85 15.89
N LYS A 67 12.72 13.05 15.44
CA LYS A 67 12.06 13.71 14.30
C LYS A 67 12.28 12.96 12.99
N ALA A 68 13.46 12.35 12.80
CA ALA A 68 13.75 11.55 11.62
C ALA A 68 12.86 10.30 11.57
N TRP A 69 12.60 9.69 12.72
CA TRP A 69 11.74 8.52 12.85
C TRP A 69 10.27 8.83 12.53
N THR A 70 9.74 9.93 13.08
CA THR A 70 8.36 10.34 12.77
C THR A 70 8.22 10.69 11.30
N ILE A 71 9.17 11.42 10.71
CA ILE A 71 9.16 11.73 9.27
C ILE A 71 9.24 10.44 8.44
N ALA A 72 10.12 9.50 8.76
CA ALA A 72 10.25 8.25 8.03
C ALA A 72 8.97 7.39 8.09
N LEU A 73 8.32 7.33 9.26
CA LEU A 73 7.06 6.62 9.45
C LEU A 73 5.95 7.22 8.58
N PHE A 74 5.71 8.54 8.68
CA PHE A 74 4.68 9.21 7.89
C PHE A 74 5.00 9.20 6.40
N ALA A 75 6.27 9.39 6.04
CA ALA A 75 6.72 9.28 4.66
C ALA A 75 6.45 7.88 4.11
N GLY A 76 6.71 6.82 4.88
CA GLY A 76 6.40 5.45 4.50
C GLY A 76 4.91 5.24 4.26
N ILE A 77 4.05 5.66 5.20
CA ILE A 77 2.59 5.53 5.09
C ILE A 77 2.03 6.29 3.88
N LEU A 78 2.52 7.51 3.65
CA LEU A 78 2.12 8.37 2.52
C LEU A 78 2.82 8.00 1.21
N SER A 79 3.78 7.07 1.24
CA SER A 79 4.50 6.68 0.05
C SER A 79 3.63 5.75 -0.80
N HIS A 80 3.25 6.24 -1.98
CA HIS A 80 2.40 5.52 -2.91
C HIS A 80 3.10 5.34 -4.28
N GLY A 81 2.42 4.69 -5.21
CA GLY A 81 2.98 4.33 -6.52
C GLY A 81 3.79 3.03 -6.55
N PRO A 82 4.53 2.77 -7.64
CA PRO A 82 5.30 1.54 -7.79
C PRO A 82 6.51 1.51 -6.85
N MET A 83 6.76 0.35 -6.22
CA MET A 83 7.87 0.20 -5.26
C MET A 83 9.23 0.46 -5.92
N TYR A 84 9.42 0.08 -7.18
CA TYR A 84 10.67 0.28 -7.92
C TYR A 84 11.08 1.75 -8.06
N ALA A 85 10.12 2.70 -8.07
CA ALA A 85 10.41 4.13 -8.21
C ALA A 85 11.05 4.73 -6.96
N TRP A 86 10.88 4.08 -5.81
CA TRP A 86 11.43 4.54 -4.53
C TRP A 86 12.87 4.09 -4.33
N TYR A 87 13.29 2.96 -4.90
CA TYR A 87 14.65 2.45 -4.71
C TYR A 87 15.75 3.43 -5.14
N PRO A 88 15.72 4.04 -6.35
CA PRO A 88 16.75 5.02 -6.73
C PRO A 88 16.76 6.26 -5.82
N LEU A 89 15.58 6.74 -5.42
CA LEU A 89 15.46 7.90 -4.54
C LEU A 89 16.06 7.61 -3.16
N ILE A 90 15.76 6.45 -2.59
CA ILE A 90 16.27 6.04 -1.29
C ILE A 90 17.77 5.73 -1.37
N ASP A 91 18.26 5.11 -2.46
CA ASP A 91 19.69 4.87 -2.69
C ASP A 91 20.49 6.18 -2.72
N ASP A 92 19.98 7.20 -3.43
CA ASP A 92 20.60 8.52 -3.45
C ASP A 92 20.62 9.21 -2.07
N LEU A 93 19.62 8.96 -1.23
CA LEU A 93 19.60 9.47 0.15
C LEU A 93 20.52 8.67 1.07
N LYS A 94 20.61 7.35 0.88
CA LYS A 94 21.55 6.49 1.61
C LYS A 94 22.99 6.94 1.39
N LYS A 95 23.36 7.22 0.13
CA LYS A 95 24.66 7.82 -0.23
C LYS A 95 24.91 9.18 0.43
N LYS A 96 23.86 9.88 0.87
CA LYS A 96 23.92 11.16 1.59
C LYS A 96 23.82 11.01 3.11
N GLY A 97 23.93 9.80 3.64
CA GLY A 97 23.93 9.52 5.08
C GLY A 97 22.55 9.21 5.69
N LEU A 98 21.54 8.87 4.88
CA LEU A 98 20.30 8.29 5.42
C LEU A 98 20.60 6.92 6.04
N ARG A 99 20.24 6.75 7.31
CA ARG A 99 20.44 5.52 8.09
C ARG A 99 19.59 4.36 7.57
N ASP A 100 20.10 3.13 7.60
CA ASP A 100 19.33 1.97 7.13
C ASP A 100 18.15 1.68 8.05
N SER A 101 18.23 2.03 9.34
CA SER A 101 17.09 1.97 10.26
C SER A 101 15.86 2.74 9.77
N LEU A 102 16.07 3.93 9.20
CA LEU A 102 15.00 4.79 8.69
C LEU A 102 14.48 4.29 7.35
N ILE A 103 15.36 3.69 6.53
CA ILE A 103 14.99 3.03 5.28
C ILE A 103 14.10 1.82 5.57
N ALA A 104 14.47 0.99 6.54
CA ALA A 104 13.68 -0.16 6.98
C ALA A 104 12.30 0.26 7.49
N LEU A 105 12.27 1.26 8.39
CA LEU A 105 11.03 1.85 8.89
C LEU A 105 10.14 2.36 7.75
N PHE A 106 10.70 3.13 6.82
CA PHE A 106 9.98 3.70 5.68
C PHE A 106 9.31 2.61 4.82
N PHE A 107 10.07 1.59 4.42
CA PHE A 107 9.54 0.54 3.54
C PHE A 107 8.52 -0.36 4.23
N TYR A 108 8.65 -0.62 5.53
CA TYR A 108 7.66 -1.40 6.25
C TYR A 108 6.38 -0.60 6.51
N ALA A 109 6.51 0.68 6.87
CA ALA A 109 5.36 1.58 7.08
C ALA A 109 4.51 1.74 5.81
N ARG A 110 5.12 1.61 4.61
CA ARG A 110 4.42 1.57 3.32
C ARG A 110 3.40 0.43 3.18
N ALA A 111 3.49 -0.61 4.01
CA ALA A 111 2.47 -1.67 4.02
C ALA A 111 1.06 -1.14 4.39
N VAL A 112 0.98 0.05 5.01
CA VAL A 112 -0.28 0.80 5.15
C VAL A 112 -0.75 1.29 3.78
N LYS A 113 -1.69 0.55 3.18
CA LYS A 113 -2.25 0.90 1.86
C LYS A 113 -3.40 1.90 1.98
N LEU A 114 -3.05 3.17 2.20
CA LEU A 114 -4.03 4.27 2.39
C LEU A 114 -5.17 4.29 1.35
N PRO A 115 -4.92 4.16 0.02
CA PRO A 115 -6.00 4.16 -0.97
C PRO A 115 -6.97 2.98 -0.82
N LEU A 116 -6.51 1.85 -0.29
CA LEU A 116 -7.28 0.62 -0.18
C LEU A 116 -8.01 0.47 1.16
N LEU A 117 -7.85 1.40 2.10
CA LEU A 117 -8.55 1.35 3.38
C LEU A 117 -10.08 1.25 3.25
N PRO A 118 -10.76 2.00 2.34
CA PRO A 118 -12.20 1.84 2.16
C PRO A 118 -12.60 0.42 1.73
N LEU A 119 -11.78 -0.21 0.89
CA LEU A 119 -11.98 -1.57 0.44
C LEU A 119 -11.77 -2.57 1.58
N MET A 120 -10.76 -2.35 2.42
CA MET A 120 -10.50 -3.18 3.60
C MET A 120 -11.65 -3.09 4.61
N VAL A 121 -12.16 -1.89 4.86
CA VAL A 121 -13.33 -1.69 5.74
C VAL A 121 -14.55 -2.41 5.20
N HIS A 122 -14.80 -2.36 3.88
CA HIS A 122 -15.93 -3.05 3.27
C HIS A 122 -15.86 -4.58 3.42
N TYR A 123 -14.68 -5.19 3.23
CA TYR A 123 -14.54 -6.64 3.26
C TYR A 123 -14.33 -7.23 4.66
N PHE A 124 -13.55 -6.53 5.50
CA PHE A 124 -13.08 -7.09 6.78
C PHE A 124 -13.61 -6.31 8.00
N GLY A 125 -14.30 -5.19 7.78
CA GLY A 125 -14.80 -4.33 8.84
C GLY A 125 -13.78 -3.32 9.36
N LEU A 126 -14.30 -2.32 10.08
CA LEU A 126 -13.51 -1.21 10.61
C LEU A 126 -12.52 -1.68 11.69
N THR A 127 -12.97 -2.51 12.62
CA THR A 127 -12.15 -3.02 13.74
C THR A 127 -10.91 -3.74 13.22
N PHE A 128 -11.08 -4.68 12.28
CA PHE A 128 -9.95 -5.38 11.66
C PHE A 128 -8.99 -4.41 10.98
N THR A 129 -9.53 -3.46 10.21
CA THR A 129 -8.72 -2.49 9.47
C THR A 129 -7.86 -1.64 10.41
N ILE A 130 -8.43 -1.13 11.51
CA ILE A 130 -7.69 -0.32 12.49
C ILE A 130 -6.62 -1.16 13.18
N VAL A 131 -6.98 -2.35 13.68
CA VAL A 131 -6.06 -3.23 14.41
C VAL A 131 -4.88 -3.64 13.54
N LEU A 132 -5.11 -4.03 12.29
CA LEU A 132 -4.05 -4.41 11.36
C LEU A 132 -3.10 -3.25 11.07
N ASN A 133 -3.61 -2.03 10.84
CA ASN A 133 -2.75 -0.88 10.57
C ASN A 133 -1.93 -0.46 11.81
N ILE A 134 -2.49 -0.59 13.01
CA ILE A 134 -1.73 -0.39 14.26
C ILE A 134 -0.58 -1.40 14.35
N TYR A 135 -0.84 -2.69 14.07
CA TYR A 135 0.22 -3.71 14.06
C TYR A 135 1.28 -3.44 13.00
N ILE A 136 0.90 -2.94 11.83
CA ILE A 136 1.87 -2.54 10.79
C ILE A 136 2.75 -1.39 11.30
N ILE A 137 2.17 -0.36 11.92
CA ILE A 137 2.92 0.78 12.46
C ILE A 137 3.88 0.33 13.56
N ILE A 138 3.42 -0.50 14.49
CA ILE A 138 4.27 -1.06 15.56
C ILE A 138 5.39 -1.91 14.96
N GLY A 139 5.07 -2.79 14.02
CA GLY A 139 6.05 -3.62 13.32
C GLY A 139 7.09 -2.79 12.57
N ALA A 140 6.69 -1.68 11.95
CA ALA A 140 7.59 -0.77 11.24
C ALA A 140 8.62 -0.16 12.20
N LEU A 141 8.13 0.34 13.36
CA LEU A 141 8.98 0.92 14.40
C LEU A 141 9.94 -0.13 14.97
N LEU A 142 9.43 -1.32 15.30
CA LEU A 142 10.27 -2.42 15.82
C LEU A 142 11.34 -2.84 14.82
N GLN A 143 10.99 -3.01 13.54
CA GLN A 143 11.96 -3.39 12.52
C GLN A 143 13.04 -2.31 12.35
N GLY A 144 12.64 -1.03 12.29
CA GLY A 144 13.61 0.07 12.26
C GLY A 144 14.55 0.02 13.47
N MET A 145 14.03 -0.24 14.68
CA MET A 145 14.84 -0.28 15.90
C MET A 145 15.79 -1.47 15.94
N ILE A 146 15.36 -2.62 15.40
CA ILE A 146 16.22 -3.80 15.26
C ILE A 146 17.37 -3.50 14.31
N VAL A 147 17.08 -2.91 13.15
CA VAL A 147 18.12 -2.55 12.17
C VAL A 147 19.10 -1.53 12.76
N GLU A 148 18.60 -0.52 13.47
CA GLU A 148 19.44 0.45 14.17
C GLU A 148 20.41 -0.21 15.15
N ARG A 149 19.93 -1.23 15.86
CA ARG A 149 20.77 -1.93 16.83
C ARG A 149 21.84 -2.77 16.15
N ILE A 150 21.51 -3.43 15.03
CA ILE A 150 22.45 -4.23 14.25
C ILE A 150 23.54 -3.36 13.61
N GLU A 151 23.22 -2.14 13.18
CA GLU A 151 24.20 -1.22 12.57
C GLU A 151 25.13 -0.53 13.58
N ASN A 152 24.66 -0.34 14.83
CA ASN A 152 25.44 0.32 15.88
C ASN A 152 26.26 -0.67 16.74
N GLU A 153 26.14 -1.98 16.49
CA GLU A 153 27.00 -3.04 17.03
C GLU A 153 28.22 -3.27 16.12
#